data_AF-A0A2N5HIT4-F1
#
_entry.id   AF-A0A2N5HIT4-F1
#
_cell.length_a   1.000
_cell.length_b   1.000
_cell.length_c   1.000
_cell.angle_alpha   90.00
_cell.angle_beta   90.00
_cell.angle_gamma   90.00
#
_symmetry.space_group_name_H-M   'P 1'
#
loop_
_entity.id
_entity.type
_entity.pdbx_description
1 polymer ?
#
loop_
_entity_poly.entity_id
_entity_poly.type
_entity_poly.pdbx_seq_one_letter_code
_entity_poly.pdbx_strand_id
1 'polypeptide(L)'
;MDVGGIKLQRKWFIFLSVAFLLLFSLCFGVPSSSAATVNKFIIINKAINRLAYYENGQLKRQFKVGTGRSRSLTPEGKFKIVNKIVNRPYYTGHIPGGDPRNPLGNRWMGLNARGTWGTTYGIHGNNNPSSIGGYVSSGCVRMYDNEVEWLFNQVPVNTPVVITTSKSSFDAIAVANGLKGGKSTPSVPVTTSGEILKRGSRGPAVVTLQKKLTSIGFNTKGIDGIFGPNTDSAVRSYQRANHLQVDGIVGPITKKALGLK
;
A
#
# COMPACT_ATOMS: atom_id res chain seq x y z
N MET A 1 -17.12 -87.05 37.72
CA MET A 1 -18.39 -86.67 37.09
C MET A 1 -18.44 -85.14 37.04
N ASP A 2 -18.64 -84.62 35.84
CA ASP A 2 -18.93 -83.24 35.43
C ASP A 2 -20.07 -82.63 36.28
N VAL A 3 -20.34 -81.34 36.50
CA VAL A 3 -20.13 -80.07 35.75
C VAL A 3 -20.38 -78.92 36.77
N GLY A 4 -19.90 -77.69 36.52
CA GLY A 4 -20.58 -76.51 37.09
C GLY A 4 -19.76 -75.22 37.23
N GLY A 5 -19.43 -74.56 36.12
CA GLY A 5 -18.79 -73.26 36.12
C GLY A 5 -19.64 -72.14 36.73
N ILE A 6 -19.02 -71.28 37.54
CA ILE A 6 -19.61 -70.03 38.00
C ILE A 6 -19.10 -68.89 37.11
N LYS A 7 -20.03 -68.34 36.32
CA LYS A 7 -19.87 -67.14 35.49
C LYS A 7 -19.56 -65.93 36.38
N LEU A 8 -18.31 -65.46 36.38
CA LEU A 8 -17.96 -64.17 36.97
C LEU A 8 -18.54 -63.05 36.09
N GLN A 9 -19.46 -62.27 36.65
CA GLN A 9 -20.23 -61.23 35.99
C GLN A 9 -19.31 -60.12 35.42
N ARG A 10 -19.08 -60.15 34.10
CA ARG A 10 -18.52 -59.05 33.29
C ARG A 10 -19.48 -57.86 33.29
N LYS A 11 -19.59 -57.06 34.36
CA LYS A 11 -20.39 -55.81 34.30
C LYS A 11 -19.76 -54.57 34.96
N TRP A 12 -18.61 -54.67 35.63
CA TRP A 12 -18.07 -53.55 36.40
C TRP A 12 -16.69 -53.05 35.96
N PHE A 13 -16.20 -53.44 34.78
CA PHE A 13 -14.89 -53.00 34.26
C PHE A 13 -14.96 -52.19 32.94
N ILE A 14 -16.13 -51.69 32.56
CA ILE A 14 -16.27 -50.85 31.33
C ILE A 14 -16.55 -49.37 31.65
N PHE A 15 -16.72 -48.99 32.92
CA PHE A 15 -16.97 -47.59 33.31
C PHE A 15 -15.77 -46.86 33.94
N LEU A 16 -14.57 -47.44 33.93
CA LEU A 16 -13.35 -46.76 34.40
C LEU A 16 -12.22 -46.69 33.37
N SER A 17 -12.53 -46.85 32.08
CA SER A 17 -11.54 -46.76 30.98
C SER A 17 -11.91 -45.74 29.89
N VAL A 18 -13.07 -45.09 29.98
CA VAL A 18 -13.48 -44.02 29.05
C VAL A 18 -13.25 -42.61 29.64
N ALA A 19 -13.19 -42.48 30.98
CA ALA A 19 -12.95 -41.19 31.64
C ALA A 19 -11.48 -40.73 31.59
N PHE A 20 -10.51 -41.64 31.36
CA PHE A 20 -9.09 -41.27 31.25
C PHE A 20 -8.63 -41.01 29.81
N LEU A 21 -9.39 -41.48 28.80
CA LEU A 21 -9.13 -41.23 27.38
C LEU A 21 -9.81 -39.97 26.84
N LEU A 22 -10.78 -39.40 27.57
CA LEU A 22 -11.40 -38.11 27.22
C LEU A 22 -10.75 -36.91 27.91
N LEU A 23 -9.93 -37.11 28.96
CA LEU A 23 -9.13 -36.03 29.55
C LEU A 23 -7.75 -35.85 28.89
N PHE A 24 -7.29 -36.82 28.09
CA PHE A 24 -5.99 -36.71 27.40
C PHE A 24 -6.06 -36.02 26.03
N SER A 25 -7.26 -35.78 25.50
CA SER A 25 -7.43 -35.16 24.17
C SER A 25 -7.69 -33.65 24.22
N LEU A 26 -7.72 -33.03 25.40
CA LEU A 26 -7.89 -31.58 25.57
C LEU A 26 -6.58 -30.79 25.60
N CYS A 27 -5.43 -31.47 25.44
CA CYS A 27 -4.11 -30.84 25.38
C CYS A 27 -3.49 -30.82 23.98
N PHE A 28 -4.25 -31.15 22.92
CA PHE A 28 -3.79 -30.82 21.56
C PHE A 28 -3.83 -29.30 21.42
N GLY A 29 -2.70 -28.67 21.75
CA GLY A 29 -2.46 -27.26 21.59
C GLY A 29 -2.90 -26.87 20.19
N VAL A 30 -4.01 -26.14 20.12
CA VAL A 30 -4.37 -25.40 18.92
C VAL A 30 -3.13 -24.57 18.60
N PRO A 31 -2.46 -24.75 17.46
CA PRO A 31 -1.35 -23.88 17.13
C PRO A 31 -1.96 -22.48 17.04
N SER A 32 -1.69 -21.66 18.06
CA SER A 32 -1.88 -20.23 18.00
C SER A 32 -1.07 -19.78 16.81
N SER A 33 -1.74 -19.61 15.67
CA SER A 33 -1.16 -19.01 14.50
C SER A 33 -0.78 -17.60 14.92
N SER A 34 0.48 -17.41 15.33
CA SER A 34 1.06 -16.09 15.50
C SER A 34 0.81 -15.40 14.17
N ALA A 35 -0.07 -14.39 14.19
CA ALA A 35 -0.34 -13.61 13.00
C ALA A 35 1.02 -13.13 12.49
N ALA A 36 1.45 -13.67 11.35
CA ALA A 36 2.77 -13.38 10.82
C ALA A 36 2.93 -11.85 10.79
N THR A 37 3.96 -11.34 11.47
CA THR A 37 4.20 -9.90 11.59
C THR A 37 4.18 -9.29 10.19
N VAL A 38 3.12 -8.54 9.87
CA VAL A 38 2.94 -7.94 8.55
C VAL A 38 4.05 -6.91 8.36
N ASN A 39 5.00 -7.20 7.48
CA ASN A 39 6.15 -6.33 7.27
C ASN A 39 5.76 -5.18 6.34
N LYS A 40 5.62 -3.98 6.90
CA LYS A 40 5.24 -2.77 6.17
C LYS A 40 6.41 -1.81 6.14
N PHE A 41 6.66 -1.17 5.00
CA PHE A 41 7.68 -0.12 4.90
C PHE A 41 7.37 0.87 3.79
N ILE A 42 8.01 2.04 3.87
CA ILE A 42 7.84 3.14 2.92
C ILE A 42 9.20 3.49 2.32
N ILE A 43 9.22 3.79 1.03
CA ILE A 43 10.37 4.40 0.37
C ILE A 43 9.91 5.71 -0.29
N ILE A 44 10.62 6.80 -0.04
CA ILE A 44 10.43 8.09 -0.70
C ILE A 44 11.65 8.36 -1.57
N ASN A 45 11.43 8.45 -2.88
CA ASN A 45 12.47 8.83 -3.83
C ASN A 45 12.24 10.28 -4.29
N LYS A 46 13.10 11.17 -3.80
CA LYS A 46 13.08 12.61 -4.07
C LYS A 46 13.38 12.92 -5.53
N ALA A 47 14.22 12.11 -6.21
CA ALA A 47 14.61 12.34 -7.61
C ALA A 47 13.40 12.40 -8.56
N ILE A 48 12.36 11.64 -8.23
CA ILE A 48 11.14 11.51 -9.03
C ILE A 48 9.88 11.96 -8.27
N ASN A 49 10.04 12.51 -7.06
CA ASN A 49 8.96 12.95 -6.17
C ASN A 49 7.85 11.87 -6.03
N ARG A 50 8.27 10.65 -5.69
CA ARG A 50 7.38 9.51 -5.45
C ARG A 50 7.58 8.88 -4.08
N LEU A 51 6.49 8.41 -3.50
CA LEU A 51 6.46 7.54 -2.32
C LEU A 51 5.92 6.17 -2.72
N ALA A 52 6.60 5.11 -2.32
CA ALA A 52 6.17 3.73 -2.48
C ALA A 52 5.84 3.10 -1.13
N TYR A 53 4.68 2.47 -1.02
CA TYR A 53 4.26 1.68 0.13
C TYR A 53 4.36 0.20 -0.18
N TYR A 54 5.04 -0.52 0.71
CA TYR A 54 5.22 -1.96 0.64
C TYR A 54 4.53 -2.65 1.81
N GLU A 55 4.02 -3.85 1.53
CA GLU A 55 3.47 -4.75 2.51
C GLU A 55 3.88 -6.17 2.15
N ASN A 56 4.47 -6.89 3.11
CA ASN A 56 5.01 -8.23 2.96
C ASN A 56 6.00 -8.33 1.79
N GLY A 57 6.88 -7.34 1.67
CA GLY A 57 7.90 -7.28 0.61
C GLY A 57 7.38 -6.93 -0.78
N GLN A 58 6.06 -6.76 -0.96
CA GLN A 58 5.45 -6.43 -2.24
C GLN A 58 5.11 -4.95 -2.32
N LEU A 59 5.43 -4.30 -3.44
CA LEU A 59 4.98 -2.95 -3.74
C LEU A 59 3.45 -2.95 -3.89
N LYS A 60 2.74 -2.29 -2.97
CA LYS A 60 1.28 -2.22 -3.00
C LYS A 60 0.78 -0.97 -3.71
N ARG A 61 1.42 0.18 -3.48
CA ARG A 61 1.00 1.45 -4.08
C ARG A 61 2.12 2.45 -4.18
N GLN A 62 2.06 3.30 -5.20
CA GLN A 62 2.92 4.48 -5.35
C GLN A 62 2.08 5.76 -5.38
N PHE A 63 2.66 6.84 -4.90
CA PHE A 63 2.03 8.15 -4.76
C PHE A 63 2.94 9.23 -5.32
N LYS A 64 2.36 10.26 -5.92
CA LYS A 64 3.08 11.52 -6.13
C LYS A 64 3.20 12.23 -4.80
N VAL A 65 4.36 12.81 -4.51
CA VAL A 65 4.58 13.57 -3.28
C VAL A 65 5.27 14.90 -3.56
N GLY A 66 5.01 15.90 -2.73
CA GLY A 66 5.83 17.12 -2.70
C GLY A 66 6.98 16.93 -1.70
N THR A 67 8.20 17.29 -2.09
CA THR A 67 9.36 17.26 -1.18
C THR A 67 9.98 18.64 -1.02
N GLY A 68 11.07 18.74 -0.26
CA GLY A 68 11.75 19.98 0.07
C GLY A 68 12.19 20.76 -1.17
N ARG A 69 12.08 22.10 -1.10
CA ARG A 69 12.49 23.03 -2.18
C ARG A 69 13.95 22.87 -2.62
N SER A 70 14.80 22.39 -1.73
CA SER A 70 16.17 22.02 -2.02
C SER A 70 16.48 20.62 -1.49
N ARG A 71 17.54 20.01 -2.02
CA ARG A 71 17.92 18.64 -1.67
C ARG A 71 18.13 18.45 -0.16
N SER A 72 18.62 19.45 0.56
CA SER A 72 18.90 19.32 2.00
C SER A 72 17.67 19.44 2.90
N LEU A 73 16.55 19.97 2.42
CA LEU A 73 15.38 20.24 3.28
C LEU A 73 14.62 18.97 3.68
N THR A 74 14.35 18.09 2.72
CA THR A 74 13.83 16.75 3.05
C THR A 74 15.00 15.81 3.32
N PRO A 75 15.19 15.37 4.58
CA PRO A 75 16.37 14.61 4.97
C PRO A 75 16.39 13.24 4.29
N GLU A 76 17.55 12.87 3.75
CA GLU A 76 17.81 11.51 3.25
C GLU A 76 18.29 10.63 4.41
N GLY A 77 17.96 9.33 4.37
CA GLY A 77 18.32 8.38 5.41
C GLY A 77 17.25 7.32 5.68
N LYS A 78 17.47 6.56 6.76
CA LYS A 78 16.53 5.59 7.30
C LYS A 78 15.86 6.17 8.54
N PHE A 79 14.54 6.12 8.56
CA PHE A 79 13.68 6.65 9.61
C PHE A 79 12.59 5.64 9.93
N LYS A 80 11.72 6.00 10.88
CA LYS A 80 10.49 5.30 11.21
C LYS A 80 9.37 6.29 11.46
N ILE A 81 8.13 5.83 11.26
CA ILE A 81 6.95 6.54 11.77
C ILE A 81 6.97 6.45 13.29
N VAL A 82 6.97 7.57 13.99
CA VAL A 82 7.00 7.61 15.47
C VAL A 82 5.73 8.13 16.11
N ASN A 83 4.92 8.88 15.36
CA ASN A 83 3.59 9.29 15.78
C ASN A 83 2.65 9.41 14.59
N LYS A 84 1.36 9.43 14.89
CA LYS A 84 0.28 9.55 13.91
C LYS A 84 -0.81 10.44 14.49
N ILE A 85 -1.20 11.50 13.77
CA ILE A 85 -2.17 12.48 14.26
C ILE A 85 -3.19 12.74 13.14
N VAL A 86 -4.47 12.64 13.49
CA VAL A 86 -5.59 13.09 12.64
C VAL A 86 -5.72 14.59 12.83
N ASN A 87 -5.83 15.36 11.74
CA ASN A 87 -6.07 16.81 11.78
C ASN A 87 -5.11 17.57 12.70
N ARG A 88 -3.79 17.41 12.50
CA ARG A 88 -2.79 18.09 13.33
C ARG A 88 -2.89 19.62 13.20
N PRO A 89 -2.99 20.39 14.30
CA PRO A 89 -2.92 21.85 14.24
C PRO A 89 -1.60 22.33 13.62
N TYR A 90 -1.66 23.42 12.85
CA TYR A 90 -0.47 24.07 12.31
C TYR A 90 -0.09 25.25 13.21
N TYR A 91 0.69 24.95 14.24
CA TYR A 91 1.06 25.89 15.30
C TYR A 91 1.73 27.17 14.78
N THR A 92 2.68 27.06 13.85
CA THR A 92 3.39 28.23 13.30
C THR A 92 2.45 29.24 12.64
N GLY A 93 1.38 28.77 12.00
CA GLY A 93 0.37 29.62 11.38
C GLY A 93 -0.86 29.87 12.26
N HIS A 94 -0.88 29.38 13.50
CA HIS A 94 -2.04 29.43 14.40
C HIS A 94 -3.33 28.88 13.75
N ILE A 95 -3.23 27.85 12.92
CA ILE A 95 -4.37 27.26 12.22
C ILE A 95 -4.85 26.00 12.97
N PRO A 96 -6.12 25.91 13.37
CA PRO A 96 -6.69 24.73 14.01
C PRO A 96 -6.55 23.45 13.17
N GLY A 97 -6.63 22.30 13.85
CA GLY A 97 -6.75 21.02 13.20
C GLY A 97 -8.06 20.89 12.44
N GLY A 98 -8.02 20.36 11.21
CA GLY A 98 -9.22 20.14 10.39
C GLY A 98 -9.74 21.37 9.64
N ASP A 99 -9.16 22.54 9.88
CA ASP A 99 -9.42 23.74 9.06
C ASP A 99 -8.93 23.48 7.62
N PRO A 100 -9.75 23.73 6.57
CA PRO A 100 -9.38 23.53 5.17
C PRO A 100 -8.12 24.30 4.74
N ARG A 101 -7.76 25.38 5.45
CA ARG A 101 -6.56 26.18 5.19
C ARG A 101 -5.30 25.60 5.83
N ASN A 102 -5.40 24.55 6.64
CA ASN A 102 -4.26 23.96 7.33
C ASN A 102 -3.31 23.27 6.31
N PRO A 103 -2.06 23.73 6.14
CA PRO A 103 -1.15 23.19 5.15
C PRO A 103 -0.67 21.76 5.46
N LEU A 104 -0.98 21.24 6.65
CA LEU A 104 -0.69 19.86 7.04
C LEU A 104 -1.77 18.87 6.56
N GLY A 105 -2.93 19.37 6.13
CA GLY A 105 -4.05 18.55 5.68
C GLY A 105 -4.65 17.67 6.78
N ASN A 106 -5.27 16.57 6.38
CA ASN A 106 -6.12 15.75 7.25
C ASN A 106 -5.37 14.68 8.06
N ARG A 107 -4.13 14.33 7.70
CA ARG A 107 -3.32 13.30 8.37
C ARG A 107 -1.87 13.70 8.48
N TRP A 108 -1.26 13.32 9.59
CA TRP A 108 0.16 13.49 9.88
C TRP A 108 0.76 12.15 10.33
N MET A 109 1.88 11.74 9.70
CA MET A 109 2.71 10.62 10.11
C MET A 109 4.13 11.15 10.36
N GLY A 110 4.49 11.34 11.62
CA GLY A 110 5.76 11.96 12.01
C GLY A 110 6.94 11.02 11.88
N LEU A 111 8.08 11.57 11.44
CA LEU A 111 9.34 10.86 11.22
C LEU A 111 10.36 11.20 12.32
N ASN A 112 11.16 10.22 12.74
CA ASN A 112 12.29 10.46 13.63
C ASN A 112 13.53 11.03 12.93
N ALA A 113 13.35 12.04 12.09
CA ALA A 113 14.46 12.64 11.34
C ALA A 113 15.15 13.74 12.15
N ARG A 114 16.48 13.84 12.01
CA ARG A 114 17.33 14.87 12.63
C ARG A 114 17.12 15.03 14.14
N GLY A 115 16.99 13.92 14.87
CA GLY A 115 16.80 13.92 16.32
C GLY A 115 15.41 14.37 16.79
N THR A 116 14.47 14.60 15.88
CA THR A 116 13.08 14.96 16.23
C THR A 116 12.24 13.70 16.46
N TRP A 117 11.16 13.81 17.24
CA TRP A 117 10.23 12.69 17.52
C TRP A 117 8.93 12.84 16.73
N GLY A 118 9.05 13.11 15.42
CA GLY A 118 7.89 13.28 14.54
C GLY A 118 7.13 14.59 14.75
N THR A 119 7.76 15.58 15.37
CA THR A 119 7.20 16.92 15.61
C THR A 119 7.50 17.90 14.47
N THR A 120 8.63 17.69 13.76
CA THR A 120 9.15 18.62 12.76
C THR A 120 9.06 18.05 11.34
N TYR A 121 9.40 16.77 11.16
CA TYR A 121 9.38 16.09 9.87
C TYR A 121 8.26 15.06 9.84
N GLY A 122 7.52 15.01 8.74
CA GLY A 122 6.43 14.07 8.57
C GLY A 122 6.00 13.87 7.13
N ILE A 123 5.26 12.78 6.91
CA ILE A 123 4.45 12.55 5.72
C ILE A 123 3.04 13.02 6.08
N HIS A 124 2.50 13.97 5.32
CA HIS A 124 1.23 14.59 5.69
C HIS A 124 0.38 14.96 4.47
N GLY A 125 -0.87 15.32 4.73
CA GLY A 125 -1.82 15.82 3.73
C GLY A 125 -1.45 17.20 3.21
N ASN A 126 -2.38 17.91 2.59
CA ASN A 126 -2.06 19.19 1.99
C ASN A 126 -3.32 19.97 1.58
N ASN A 127 -3.37 21.25 1.94
CA ASN A 127 -4.44 22.18 1.51
C ASN A 127 -4.26 22.73 0.08
N ASN A 128 -3.10 22.52 -0.55
CA ASN A 128 -2.83 23.00 -1.92
C ASN A 128 -2.44 21.85 -2.87
N PRO A 129 -3.41 21.07 -3.37
CA PRO A 129 -3.18 19.88 -4.21
C PRO A 129 -2.23 20.10 -5.39
N SER A 130 -2.19 21.30 -5.97
CA SER A 130 -1.31 21.65 -7.10
C SER A 130 0.19 21.55 -6.76
N SER A 131 0.55 21.64 -5.48
CA SER A 131 1.94 21.57 -5.01
C SER A 131 2.52 20.15 -5.03
N ILE A 132 1.67 19.11 -5.17
CA ILE A 132 2.09 17.70 -5.13
C ILE A 132 2.82 17.31 -6.41
N GLY A 133 4.00 16.69 -6.25
CA GLY A 133 4.90 16.31 -7.35
C GLY A 133 6.06 17.30 -7.57
N GLY A 134 6.03 18.45 -6.89
CA GLY A 134 7.10 19.45 -6.95
C GLY A 134 8.05 19.45 -5.75
N TYR A 135 9.12 20.24 -5.86
CA TYR A 135 10.03 20.59 -4.77
C TYR A 135 9.56 21.88 -4.10
N VAL A 136 8.67 21.77 -3.12
CA VAL A 136 7.84 22.89 -2.63
C VAL A 136 7.87 23.08 -1.12
N SER A 137 8.24 22.05 -0.35
CA SER A 137 8.10 22.07 1.11
C SER A 137 9.34 22.64 1.81
N SER A 138 9.20 22.94 3.11
CA SER A 138 10.33 23.25 3.99
C SER A 138 11.01 22.00 4.56
N GLY A 139 10.66 20.81 4.06
CA GLY A 139 11.33 19.54 4.42
C GLY A 139 10.39 18.35 4.64
N CYS A 140 9.11 18.59 4.89
CA CYS A 140 8.11 17.53 4.99
C CYS A 140 7.75 16.90 3.63
N VAL A 141 7.13 15.73 3.65
CA VAL A 141 6.62 15.03 2.46
C VAL A 141 5.12 15.26 2.37
N ARG A 142 4.69 16.02 1.36
CA ARG A 142 3.29 16.37 1.13
C ARG A 142 2.60 15.33 0.24
N MET A 143 1.36 14.99 0.56
CA MET A 143 0.51 14.08 -0.20
C MET A 143 -0.87 14.72 -0.45
N TYR A 144 -1.65 14.17 -1.38
CA TYR A 144 -3.07 14.50 -1.46
C TYR A 144 -3.82 13.94 -0.23
N ASP A 145 -4.79 14.69 0.30
CA ASP A 145 -5.51 14.33 1.54
C ASP A 145 -6.19 12.96 1.48
N ASN A 146 -6.77 12.59 0.33
CA ASN A 146 -7.39 11.28 0.13
C ASN A 146 -6.36 10.14 0.10
N GLU A 147 -5.15 10.39 -0.42
CA GLU A 147 -4.09 9.39 -0.52
C GLU A 147 -3.36 9.19 0.80
N VAL A 148 -3.09 10.27 1.54
CA VAL A 148 -2.47 10.17 2.87
C VAL A 148 -3.43 9.54 3.88
N GLU A 149 -4.74 9.76 3.76
CA GLU A 149 -5.74 9.09 4.58
C GLU A 149 -5.71 7.57 4.38
N TRP A 150 -5.65 7.12 3.13
CA TRP A 150 -5.46 5.71 2.84
C TRP A 150 -4.16 5.18 3.45
N LEU A 151 -3.03 5.86 3.22
CA LEU A 151 -1.72 5.42 3.71
C LEU A 151 -1.66 5.38 5.24
N PHE A 152 -2.25 6.39 5.89
CA PHE A 152 -2.38 6.46 7.34
C PHE A 152 -3.09 5.23 7.90
N ASN A 153 -4.14 4.75 7.24
CA ASN A 153 -4.86 3.55 7.70
C ASN A 153 -4.07 2.25 7.49
N GLN A 154 -3.10 2.24 6.57
CA GLN A 154 -2.25 1.06 6.34
C GLN A 154 -1.04 1.00 7.28
N VAL A 155 -0.49 2.15 7.67
CA VAL A 155 0.85 2.25 8.25
C VAL A 155 0.81 2.31 9.78
N PRO A 156 1.29 1.29 10.52
CA PRO A 156 1.43 1.37 11.97
C PRO A 156 2.61 2.28 12.38
N VAL A 157 2.59 2.73 13.64
CA VAL A 157 3.80 3.31 14.28
C VAL A 157 4.94 2.29 14.24
N ASN A 158 6.18 2.76 14.20
CA ASN A 158 7.42 2.02 13.96
C ASN A 158 7.63 1.49 12.53
N THR A 159 6.72 1.76 11.60
CA THR A 159 6.95 1.42 10.17
C THR A 159 8.24 2.08 9.66
N PRO A 160 9.20 1.31 9.10
CA PRO A 160 10.40 1.84 8.49
C PRO A 160 10.11 2.73 7.28
N VAL A 161 10.89 3.80 7.17
CA VAL A 161 10.82 4.77 6.07
C VAL A 161 12.23 5.03 5.54
N VAL A 162 12.46 4.82 4.26
CA VAL A 162 13.70 5.22 3.58
C VAL A 162 13.42 6.46 2.76
N ILE A 163 14.22 7.50 2.91
CA ILE A 163 14.19 8.68 2.05
C ILE A 163 15.51 8.76 1.30
N THR A 164 15.45 8.83 -0.03
CA THR A 164 16.64 8.81 -0.88
C THR A 164 16.47 9.68 -2.12
N THR A 165 17.57 9.94 -2.82
CA THR A 165 17.60 10.45 -4.19
C THR A 165 18.31 9.40 -5.03
N SER A 166 17.59 8.64 -5.85
CA SER A 166 18.16 7.53 -6.61
C SER A 166 17.55 7.38 -8.00
N LYS A 167 18.32 6.86 -8.95
CA LYS A 167 17.83 6.42 -10.28
C LYS A 167 17.31 4.98 -10.28
N SER A 168 17.55 4.22 -9.20
CA SER A 168 17.13 2.82 -9.06
C SER A 168 15.60 2.70 -8.91
N SER A 169 15.06 1.54 -9.28
CA SER A 169 13.67 1.19 -8.99
C SER A 169 13.41 1.09 -7.47
N PHE A 170 12.14 1.21 -7.07
CA PHE A 170 11.77 1.06 -5.66
C PHE A 170 12.16 -0.31 -5.09
N ASP A 171 12.02 -1.40 -5.87
CA ASP A 171 12.41 -2.74 -5.42
C ASP A 171 13.92 -2.85 -5.19
N ALA A 172 14.73 -2.28 -6.09
CA ALA A 172 16.18 -2.25 -5.90
C ALA A 172 16.57 -1.44 -4.65
N ILE A 173 15.89 -0.31 -4.39
CA ILE A 173 16.10 0.48 -3.17
C ILE A 173 15.66 -0.33 -1.93
N ALA A 174 14.54 -1.03 -1.97
CA ALA A 174 14.05 -1.87 -0.87
C ALA A 174 15.08 -2.96 -0.51
N VAL A 175 15.58 -3.68 -1.53
CA VAL A 175 16.62 -4.70 -1.38
C VAL A 175 17.90 -4.11 -0.78
N ALA A 176 18.40 -3.01 -1.34
CA ALA A 176 19.62 -2.34 -0.85
C ALA A 176 19.51 -1.84 0.60
N ASN A 177 18.28 -1.64 1.10
CA ASN A 177 18.04 -1.18 2.46
C ASN A 177 17.65 -2.29 3.44
N GLY A 178 17.64 -3.56 3.01
CA GLY A 178 17.29 -4.71 3.86
C GLY A 178 15.78 -4.86 4.11
N LEU A 179 14.94 -4.23 3.29
CA LEU A 179 13.49 -4.25 3.42
C LEU A 179 12.92 -5.39 2.54
N LYS A 180 12.96 -6.63 3.06
CA LYS A 180 12.38 -7.82 2.41
C LYS A 180 11.39 -8.54 3.33
N GLY A 181 10.32 -9.08 2.76
CA GLY A 181 9.44 -10.07 3.39
C GLY A 181 9.18 -11.21 2.40
N GLY A 182 9.53 -12.45 2.76
CA GLY A 182 9.29 -13.64 1.93
C GLY A 182 10.30 -13.84 0.77
N LYS A 183 10.54 -15.11 0.42
CA LYS A 183 11.59 -15.61 -0.50
C LYS A 183 11.70 -14.79 -1.79
N SER A 184 12.91 -14.29 -2.05
CA SER A 184 13.29 -13.59 -3.27
C SER A 184 13.57 -14.57 -4.41
N THR A 185 12.74 -14.57 -5.43
CA THR A 185 13.23 -14.69 -6.81
C THR A 185 13.73 -13.32 -7.27
N PRO A 186 14.88 -13.23 -7.97
CA PRO A 186 15.35 -11.96 -8.53
C PRO A 186 14.38 -11.50 -9.62
N SER A 187 13.60 -10.47 -9.35
CA SER A 187 12.85 -9.78 -10.39
C SER A 187 13.80 -8.82 -11.12
N VAL A 188 14.28 -9.27 -12.27
CA VAL A 188 14.59 -8.49 -13.49
C VAL A 188 13.66 -7.25 -13.57
N PRO A 189 14.11 -6.08 -14.08
CA PRO A 189 13.37 -4.82 -14.05
C PRO A 189 11.89 -4.99 -14.46
N VAL A 190 11.00 -4.95 -13.46
CA VAL A 190 9.56 -4.94 -13.70
C VAL A 190 9.22 -3.55 -14.23
N THR A 191 9.14 -3.49 -15.55
CA THR A 191 8.26 -2.61 -16.30
C THR A 191 6.85 -2.73 -15.67
N THR A 192 6.24 -1.60 -15.33
CA THR A 192 4.96 -1.47 -14.60
C THR A 192 3.78 -2.21 -15.25
N SER A 193 3.73 -3.54 -15.11
CA SER A 193 2.59 -4.36 -15.52
C SER A 193 1.72 -4.67 -14.30
N GLY A 194 0.73 -3.81 -14.03
CA GLY A 194 -0.23 -4.08 -12.96
C GLY A 194 -1.18 -2.95 -12.56
N GLU A 195 -0.93 -1.71 -12.96
CA GLU A 195 -1.82 -0.60 -12.57
C GLU A 195 -3.19 -0.71 -13.25
N ILE A 196 -4.22 -1.16 -12.53
CA ILE A 196 -5.60 -1.13 -13.01
C ILE A 196 -6.01 0.33 -13.19
N LEU A 197 -6.30 0.75 -14.43
CA LEU A 197 -6.80 2.11 -14.70
C LEU A 197 -8.32 2.09 -14.78
N LYS A 198 -8.97 3.06 -14.13
CA LYS A 198 -10.42 3.23 -14.16
C LYS A 198 -10.76 4.70 -14.00
N ARG A 199 -12.05 5.05 -14.11
CA ARG A 199 -12.50 6.42 -13.87
C ARG A 199 -11.94 6.98 -12.55
N GLY A 200 -11.38 8.17 -12.61
CA GLY A 200 -10.69 8.82 -11.49
C GLY A 200 -9.18 8.56 -11.43
N SER A 201 -8.65 7.55 -12.13
CA SER A 201 -7.21 7.38 -12.32
C SER A 201 -6.61 8.60 -13.02
N ARG A 202 -5.38 8.97 -12.65
CA ARG A 202 -4.67 10.11 -13.24
C ARG A 202 -3.18 9.81 -13.38
N GLY A 203 -2.55 10.37 -14.40
CA GLY A 203 -1.10 10.36 -14.57
C GLY A 203 -0.62 9.70 -15.86
N PRO A 204 0.70 9.41 -15.96
CA PRO A 204 1.33 8.98 -17.21
C PRO A 204 0.74 7.68 -17.80
N ALA A 205 0.31 6.73 -16.96
CA ALA A 205 -0.33 5.51 -17.45
C ALA A 205 -1.66 5.80 -18.18
N VAL A 206 -2.41 6.80 -17.69
CA VAL A 206 -3.64 7.27 -18.36
C VAL A 206 -3.31 7.99 -19.67
N VAL A 207 -2.24 8.78 -19.73
CA VAL A 207 -1.75 9.39 -20.97
C VAL A 207 -1.42 8.32 -22.01
N THR A 208 -0.70 7.27 -21.61
CA THR A 208 -0.36 6.14 -22.50
C THR A 208 -1.61 5.43 -22.99
N LEU A 209 -2.57 5.16 -22.10
CA LEU A 209 -3.86 4.60 -22.46
C LEU A 209 -4.62 5.48 -23.47
N GLN A 210 -4.74 6.77 -23.21
CA GLN A 210 -5.44 7.73 -24.08
C GLN A 210 -4.79 7.83 -25.46
N LYS A 211 -3.46 7.89 -25.52
CA LYS A 211 -2.68 7.83 -26.77
C LYS A 211 -2.97 6.54 -27.53
N LYS A 212 -2.91 5.40 -26.84
CA LYS A 212 -3.14 4.10 -27.47
C LYS A 212 -4.56 3.99 -28.00
N LEU A 213 -5.58 4.20 -27.18
CA LEU A 213 -6.99 4.18 -27.59
C LEU A 213 -7.25 5.10 -28.79
N THR A 214 -6.76 6.33 -28.74
CA THR A 214 -6.94 7.28 -29.85
C THR A 214 -6.24 6.82 -31.13
N SER A 215 -5.03 6.25 -31.03
CA SER A 215 -4.28 5.72 -32.18
C SER A 215 -4.96 4.53 -32.88
N ILE A 216 -5.81 3.80 -32.16
CA ILE A 216 -6.57 2.65 -32.69
C ILE A 216 -8.06 2.96 -32.89
N GLY A 217 -8.43 4.24 -32.96
CA GLY A 217 -9.78 4.70 -33.35
C GLY A 217 -10.77 4.92 -32.20
N PHE A 218 -10.38 4.71 -30.94
CA PHE A 218 -11.23 4.95 -29.77
C PHE A 218 -10.89 6.31 -29.14
N ASN A 219 -11.47 7.38 -29.70
CA ASN A 219 -11.14 8.75 -29.34
C ASN A 219 -11.51 9.09 -27.88
N THR A 220 -10.53 9.52 -27.07
CA THR A 220 -10.72 9.96 -25.68
C THR A 220 -11.07 11.43 -25.52
N LYS A 221 -11.26 12.16 -26.64
CA LYS A 221 -11.51 13.61 -26.71
C LYS A 221 -10.41 14.44 -26.02
N GLY A 222 -9.18 13.97 -26.08
CA GLY A 222 -8.01 14.59 -25.46
C GLY A 222 -7.09 13.61 -24.74
N ILE A 223 -5.84 14.03 -24.52
CA ILE A 223 -4.81 13.26 -23.81
C ILE A 223 -4.31 14.14 -22.66
N ASP A 224 -5.15 14.29 -21.64
CA ASP A 224 -4.92 15.12 -20.45
C ASP A 224 -4.33 14.32 -19.27
N GLY A 225 -4.20 13.01 -19.41
CA GLY A 225 -3.77 12.11 -18.34
C GLY A 225 -4.80 11.94 -17.24
N ILE A 226 -6.08 12.28 -17.48
CA ILE A 226 -7.20 12.11 -16.55
C ILE A 226 -8.15 11.07 -17.11
N PHE A 227 -8.43 10.04 -16.32
CA PHE A 227 -9.40 9.02 -16.69
C PHE A 227 -10.80 9.55 -16.33
N GLY A 228 -11.28 10.51 -17.13
CA GLY A 228 -12.61 11.10 -17.01
C GLY A 228 -13.69 10.33 -17.79
N PRO A 229 -14.91 10.90 -17.91
CA PRO A 229 -16.02 10.28 -18.63
C PRO A 229 -15.69 9.91 -20.09
N ASN A 230 -14.91 10.75 -20.80
CA ASN A 230 -14.54 10.48 -22.19
C ASN A 230 -13.60 9.27 -22.32
N THR A 231 -12.58 9.18 -21.46
CA THR A 231 -11.67 8.02 -21.40
C THR A 231 -12.42 6.75 -21.02
N ASP A 232 -13.35 6.82 -20.07
CA ASP A 232 -14.21 5.70 -19.69
C ASP A 232 -15.10 5.22 -20.83
N SER A 233 -15.71 6.14 -21.56
CA SER A 233 -16.49 5.81 -22.77
C SER A 233 -15.64 5.12 -23.82
N ALA A 234 -14.41 5.61 -24.08
CA ALA A 234 -13.50 5.01 -25.06
C ALA A 234 -13.07 3.60 -24.65
N VAL A 235 -12.76 3.37 -23.36
CA VAL A 235 -12.41 2.04 -22.83
C VAL A 235 -13.58 1.07 -22.99
N ARG A 236 -14.81 1.47 -22.63
CA ARG A 236 -15.99 0.61 -22.77
C ARG A 236 -16.28 0.27 -24.23
N SER A 237 -16.13 1.22 -25.14
CA SER A 237 -16.26 0.98 -26.57
C SER A 237 -15.20 -0.01 -27.08
N TYR A 238 -13.95 0.14 -26.64
CA TYR A 238 -12.87 -0.79 -26.98
C TYR A 238 -13.16 -2.20 -26.45
N GLN A 239 -13.57 -2.32 -25.19
CA GLN A 239 -13.93 -3.61 -24.58
C GLN A 239 -15.05 -4.31 -25.35
N ARG A 240 -16.10 -3.57 -25.72
CA ARG A 240 -17.22 -4.10 -26.52
C ARG A 240 -16.75 -4.59 -27.89
N ALA A 241 -15.92 -3.81 -28.59
CA ALA A 241 -15.42 -4.16 -29.92
C ALA A 241 -14.46 -5.37 -29.92
N ASN A 242 -13.86 -5.69 -28.79
CA ASN A 242 -12.89 -6.80 -28.64
C ASN A 242 -13.45 -7.96 -27.81
N HIS A 243 -14.78 -8.03 -27.61
CA HIS A 243 -15.45 -9.09 -26.85
C HIS A 243 -14.91 -9.28 -25.42
N LEU A 244 -14.53 -8.19 -24.76
CA LEU A 244 -14.09 -8.16 -23.36
C LEU A 244 -15.25 -7.79 -22.43
N GLN A 245 -15.07 -8.04 -21.13
CA GLN A 245 -15.98 -7.52 -20.11
C GLN A 245 -16.04 -5.98 -20.19
N VAL A 246 -17.24 -5.42 -20.35
CA VAL A 246 -17.46 -3.96 -20.54
C VAL A 246 -17.65 -3.26 -19.20
N ASP A 247 -16.63 -3.32 -18.34
CA ASP A 247 -16.66 -2.76 -16.99
C ASP A 247 -16.04 -1.35 -16.90
N GLY A 248 -15.40 -0.86 -17.95
CA GLY A 248 -14.68 0.42 -17.96
C GLY A 248 -13.35 0.38 -17.20
N ILE A 249 -12.87 -0.82 -16.87
CA ILE A 249 -11.65 -1.06 -16.11
C ILE A 249 -10.56 -1.61 -17.04
N VAL A 250 -9.42 -0.92 -17.08
CA VAL A 250 -8.23 -1.35 -17.82
C VAL A 250 -7.35 -2.19 -16.91
N GLY A 251 -7.82 -3.41 -16.65
CA GLY A 251 -7.08 -4.47 -15.98
C GLY A 251 -6.15 -5.26 -16.92
N PRO A 252 -5.50 -6.33 -16.44
CA PRO A 252 -4.52 -7.10 -17.22
C PRO A 252 -5.04 -7.60 -18.58
N ILE A 253 -6.29 -8.06 -18.63
CA ILE A 253 -6.93 -8.55 -19.86
C ILE A 253 -7.06 -7.42 -20.88
N THR A 254 -7.66 -6.28 -20.48
CA THR A 254 -7.80 -5.10 -21.33
C THR A 254 -6.45 -4.53 -21.78
N LYS A 255 -5.44 -4.52 -20.89
CA LYS A 255 -4.07 -4.07 -21.24
C LYS A 255 -3.41 -4.95 -22.27
N LYS A 256 -3.51 -6.27 -22.11
CA LYS A 256 -2.97 -7.25 -23.06
C LYS A 256 -3.61 -7.05 -24.43
N ALA A 257 -4.93 -6.90 -24.48
CA ALA A 257 -5.65 -6.64 -25.73
C ALA A 257 -5.18 -5.32 -26.38
N LEU A 258 -4.96 -4.27 -25.58
CA LEU A 258 -4.43 -2.99 -26.07
C LEU A 258 -2.94 -3.02 -26.43
N GLY A 259 -2.22 -4.12 -26.19
CA GLY A 259 -0.76 -4.18 -26.36
C GLY A 259 0.01 -3.25 -25.41
N LEU A 260 -0.59 -2.89 -24.27
CA LEU A 260 0.05 -2.11 -23.22
C LEU A 260 0.84 -3.05 -22.31
N LYS A 261 2.12 -2.74 -22.08
CA LYS A 261 3.00 -3.48 -21.18
C LYS A 261 2.70 -3.18 -19.71
#